data_AF-A0A7C8ADR0-F1
#
_entry.id   AF-A0A7C8ADR0-F1
#
_cell.length_a   1.000
_cell.length_b   1.000
_cell.length_c   1.000
_cell.angle_alpha   90.00
_cell.angle_beta   90.00
_cell.angle_gamma   90.00
#
_symmetry.space_group_name_H-M   'P 1'
#
loop_
_entity.id
_entity.type
_entity.pdbx_description
1 polymer ?
#
loop_
_entity_poly.entity_id
_entity_poly.type
_entity_poly.pdbx_seq_one_letter_code
_entity_poly.pdbx_strand_id
1 'polypeptide(L)'
;FFDLKSAGMLIVDSTFVKQLPTTRAIAIPFTRIAREKLGKEIGANIIALGALATLSGAVSLSSLEAAVMSLIPRGTEDFNRKALELGIESARNALKTKAELENYENSSD
;
A
#
# COMPACT_ATOMS: atom_id res chain seq x y z
N PHE A 1 -18.90 4.24 -6.98
CA PHE A 1 -18.21 3.39 -5.97
C PHE A 1 -19.23 2.63 -5.12
N PHE A 2 -20.32 2.16 -5.73
CA PHE A 2 -21.45 1.57 -5.00
C PHE A 2 -21.19 0.14 -4.51
N ASP A 3 -20.20 -0.54 -5.07
CA ASP A 3 -19.79 -1.89 -4.65
C ASP A 3 -18.93 -1.89 -3.38
N LEU A 4 -18.34 -0.74 -3.01
CA LEU A 4 -17.57 -0.62 -1.77
C LEU A 4 -18.53 -0.38 -0.60
N LYS A 5 -18.49 -1.28 0.39
CA LYS A 5 -19.27 -1.15 1.63
C LYS A 5 -19.00 0.21 2.30
N SER A 6 -19.96 0.70 3.08
CA SER A 6 -19.86 1.98 3.80
C SER A 6 -18.59 2.11 4.65
N ALA A 7 -18.21 1.03 5.34
CA ALA A 7 -16.97 0.91 6.13
C ALA A 7 -15.80 0.25 5.36
N GLY A 8 -15.94 0.05 4.05
CA GLY A 8 -14.90 -0.51 3.21
C GLY A 8 -13.68 0.42 3.11
N MET A 9 -12.50 -0.18 3.00
CA MET A 9 -11.26 0.55 2.82
C MET A 9 -11.00 0.79 1.32
N LEU A 10 -10.79 2.04 0.95
CA LEU A 10 -10.37 2.42 -0.40
C LEU A 10 -8.87 2.75 -0.38
N ILE A 11 -8.08 1.95 -1.09
CA ILE A 11 -6.64 2.19 -1.29
C ILE A 11 -6.45 2.51 -2.78
N VAL A 12 -5.70 3.56 -3.09
CA VAL A 12 -5.49 3.99 -4.48
C VAL A 12 -4.03 4.32 -4.75
N ASP A 13 -3.61 4.16 -6.02
CA ASP A 13 -2.34 4.69 -6.48
C ASP A 13 -2.45 6.20 -6.76
N SER A 14 -1.87 7.01 -5.87
CA SER A 14 -1.89 8.48 -6.01
C SER A 14 -1.02 9.00 -7.15
N THR A 15 -0.23 8.13 -7.80
CA THR A 15 0.49 8.47 -9.03
C THR A 15 -0.48 8.87 -10.13
N PHE A 16 -1.59 8.12 -10.28
CA PHE A 16 -2.57 8.31 -11.36
C PHE A 16 -3.94 8.78 -10.87
N VAL A 17 -4.38 8.34 -9.68
CA VAL A 17 -5.67 8.74 -9.12
C VAL A 17 -5.53 10.08 -8.41
N LYS A 18 -6.00 11.16 -9.06
CA LYS A 18 -5.93 12.54 -8.52
C LYS A 18 -7.22 13.02 -7.89
N GLN A 19 -8.36 12.47 -8.30
CA GLN A 19 -9.67 12.81 -7.77
C GLN A 19 -10.19 11.62 -6.96
N LEU A 20 -10.38 11.85 -5.66
CA LEU A 20 -10.83 10.82 -4.73
C LEU A 20 -12.33 10.96 -4.48
N PRO A 21 -13.10 9.85 -4.51
CA PRO A 21 -14.53 9.90 -4.24
C PRO A 21 -14.84 10.07 -2.73
N THR A 22 -13.83 10.00 -1.87
CA THR A 22 -13.97 10.14 -0.41
C THR A 22 -12.65 10.59 0.20
N THR A 23 -12.72 11.37 1.28
CA THR A 23 -11.58 11.78 2.11
C THR A 23 -10.98 10.62 2.92
N ARG A 24 -11.71 9.50 3.06
CA ARG A 24 -11.25 8.30 3.79
C ARG A 24 -10.31 7.41 2.98
N ALA A 25 -10.07 7.73 1.71
CA ALA A 25 -9.21 6.93 0.85
C ALA A 25 -7.76 7.05 1.28
N ILE A 26 -7.05 5.91 1.29
CA ILE A 26 -5.61 5.85 1.57
C ILE A 26 -4.89 5.91 0.23
N ALA A 27 -4.19 7.01 -0.01
CA ALA A 27 -3.56 7.28 -1.29
C ALA A 27 -2.04 7.11 -1.17
N ILE A 28 -1.49 6.07 -1.80
CA ILE A 28 -0.05 5.74 -1.77
C ILE A 28 0.49 5.72 -3.20
N PRO A 29 1.62 6.36 -3.52
CA PRO A 29 2.09 6.51 -4.89
C PRO A 29 2.86 5.26 -5.36
N PHE A 30 2.20 4.10 -5.45
CA PHE A 30 2.83 2.80 -5.71
C PHE A 30 3.70 2.77 -6.98
N THR A 31 3.17 3.21 -8.12
CA THR A 31 3.94 3.26 -9.37
C THR A 31 5.15 4.20 -9.28
N ARG A 32 5.00 5.35 -8.63
CA ARG A 32 6.14 6.26 -8.40
C ARG A 32 7.20 5.60 -7.52
N ILE A 33 6.82 4.96 -6.42
CA ILE A 33 7.74 4.25 -5.53
C ILE A 33 8.49 3.16 -6.30
N ALA A 34 7.78 2.38 -7.12
CA ALA A 34 8.39 1.36 -7.96
C ALA A 34 9.44 1.96 -8.91
N ARG A 35 9.08 3.04 -9.63
CA ARG A 35 9.98 3.74 -10.54
C ARG A 35 11.23 4.28 -9.83
N GLU A 36 11.05 4.96 -8.70
CA GLU A 36 12.12 5.67 -8.01
C GLU A 36 13.02 4.75 -7.17
N LYS A 37 12.45 3.71 -6.54
CA LYS A 37 13.18 2.84 -5.59
C LYS A 37 13.65 1.53 -6.20
N LEU A 38 12.99 1.07 -7.27
CA LEU A 38 13.30 -0.20 -7.95
C LEU A 38 13.75 0.00 -9.40
N GLY A 39 13.67 1.23 -9.94
CA GLY A 39 14.04 1.55 -11.32
C GLY A 39 13.06 1.02 -12.37
N LYS A 40 12.01 0.31 -11.98
CA LYS A 40 11.02 -0.31 -12.87
C LYS A 40 9.63 -0.28 -12.26
N GLU A 41 8.63 0.10 -13.05
CA GLU A 41 7.24 0.20 -12.59
C GLU A 41 6.56 -1.14 -12.35
N ILE A 42 7.10 -2.23 -12.92
CA ILE A 42 6.57 -3.60 -12.77
C ILE A 42 6.43 -4.05 -11.31
N GLY A 43 7.17 -3.45 -10.37
CA GLY A 43 7.04 -3.74 -8.94
C GLY A 43 5.84 -3.09 -8.24
N ALA A 44 5.08 -2.22 -8.92
CA ALA A 44 4.01 -1.44 -8.31
C ALA A 44 2.88 -2.31 -7.72
N ASN A 45 2.54 -3.41 -8.38
CA ASN A 45 1.53 -4.35 -7.88
C ASN A 45 1.99 -5.08 -6.61
N ILE A 46 3.27 -5.46 -6.51
CA ILE A 46 3.82 -6.10 -5.32
C ILE A 46 3.90 -5.12 -4.15
N ILE A 47 4.28 -3.86 -4.42
CA ILE A 47 4.22 -2.78 -3.43
C ILE A 47 2.76 -2.59 -2.95
N ALA A 48 1.80 -2.55 -3.89
CA ALA A 48 0.39 -2.43 -3.53
C ALA A 48 -0.11 -3.62 -2.69
N LEU A 49 0.34 -4.86 -2.96
CA LEU A 49 0.00 -6.04 -2.14
C LEU A 49 0.56 -5.94 -0.72
N GLY A 50 1.83 -5.54 -0.57
CA GLY A 50 2.45 -5.32 0.74
C GLY A 50 1.70 -4.27 1.56
N ALA A 51 1.28 -3.18 0.91
CA ALA A 51 0.47 -2.16 1.54
C ALA A 51 -0.94 -2.66 1.91
N LEU A 52 -1.61 -3.36 0.99
CA LEU A 52 -2.95 -3.91 1.19
C LEU A 52 -3.00 -4.84 2.40
N ALA A 53 -2.08 -5.80 2.50
CA ALA A 53 -2.07 -6.74 3.62
C ALA A 53 -1.77 -6.03 4.95
N THR A 54 -0.87 -5.04 4.93
CA THR A 54 -0.54 -4.25 6.14
C THR A 54 -1.74 -3.43 6.61
N LEU A 55 -2.45 -2.77 5.69
CA LEU A 55 -3.58 -1.91 6.02
C LEU A 55 -4.83 -2.71 6.40
N SER A 56 -5.11 -3.79 5.69
CA SER A 56 -6.32 -4.60 5.91
C SER A 56 -6.18 -5.62 7.03
N GLY A 57 -4.96 -6.09 7.32
CA GLY A 57 -4.73 -7.21 8.23
C GLY A 57 -5.35 -8.54 7.76
N ALA A 58 -5.76 -8.65 6.49
CA ALA A 58 -6.51 -9.81 5.98
C ALA A 58 -5.68 -11.11 5.99
N VAL A 59 -4.36 -11.00 5.91
CA VAL A 59 -3.39 -12.11 5.97
C VAL A 59 -2.17 -11.67 6.76
N SER A 60 -1.41 -12.63 7.29
CA SER A 60 -0.10 -12.34 7.89
C SER A 60 0.92 -11.94 6.81
N LEU A 61 1.87 -11.07 7.18
CA LEU A 61 2.93 -10.64 6.25
C LEU A 61 3.83 -11.81 5.82
N SER A 62 4.08 -12.77 6.71
CA SER A 62 4.86 -13.97 6.39
C SER A 62 4.15 -14.90 5.41
N SER A 63 2.83 -15.09 5.55
CA SER A 63 2.05 -15.87 4.59
C SER A 63 1.98 -15.17 3.22
N LEU A 64 1.86 -13.84 3.20
CA LEU A 64 1.93 -13.08 1.96
C LEU A 64 3.29 -13.22 1.29
N GLU A 65 4.39 -13.03 2.02
CA GLU A 65 5.73 -13.15 1.45
C GLU A 65 5.96 -14.55 0.86
N ALA A 66 5.61 -15.61 1.60
CA ALA A 66 5.73 -16.98 1.12
C ALA A 66 4.91 -17.21 -0.17
N ALA A 67 3.67 -16.71 -0.23
CA ALA A 67 2.83 -16.82 -1.42
C ALA A 67 3.43 -16.08 -2.62
N VAL A 68 3.91 -14.84 -2.44
CA VAL A 68 4.55 -14.07 -3.50
C VAL A 68 5.82 -14.78 -4.00
N MET A 69 6.69 -15.22 -3.10
CA MET A 69 7.94 -15.91 -3.47
C MET A 69 7.69 -17.21 -4.25
N SER A 70 6.56 -17.88 -4.02
CA SER A 70 6.20 -19.12 -4.74
C SER A 70 5.75 -18.90 -6.20
N LEU A 71 5.35 -17.67 -6.55
CA LEU A 71 4.75 -17.35 -7.85
C LEU A 71 5.68 -16.54 -8.78
N ILE A 72 6.73 -15.93 -8.23
CA ILE A 72 7.62 -15.07 -9.01
C ILE A 72 8.67 -15.88 -9.80
N PRO A 73 9.16 -15.37 -10.94
CA PRO A 73 10.22 -16.00 -11.70
C PRO A 73 11.54 -16.10 -10.91
N ARG A 74 12.29 -17.19 -11.14
CA ARG A 74 13.63 -17.36 -10.58
C ARG A 74 14.55 -16.20 -11.00
N GLY A 75 15.38 -15.73 -10.07
CA GLY A 75 16.30 -14.61 -10.27
C GLY A 75 15.64 -13.23 -10.10
N THR A 76 14.39 -13.17 -9.65
CA THR A 76 13.67 -11.92 -9.35
C THR A 76 13.28 -11.78 -7.88
N GLU A 77 13.74 -12.69 -7.03
CA GLU A 77 13.37 -12.81 -5.62
C GLU A 77 13.68 -11.53 -4.85
N ASP A 78 14.90 -11.00 -4.98
CA ASP A 78 15.31 -9.80 -4.26
C ASP A 78 14.55 -8.55 -4.70
N PHE A 79 14.27 -8.44 -6.00
CA PHE A 79 13.45 -7.34 -6.53
C PHE A 79 12.05 -7.36 -5.92
N ASN A 80 11.40 -8.52 -5.91
CA ASN A 80 10.03 -8.67 -5.41
C ASN A 80 9.96 -8.57 -3.88
N ARG A 81 10.96 -9.10 -3.15
CA ARG A 81 11.04 -8.93 -1.69
C ARG A 81 11.16 -7.46 -1.31
N LYS A 82 12.04 -6.72 -1.99
CA LYS A 82 12.19 -5.27 -1.78
C LYS A 82 10.91 -4.51 -2.16
N ALA A 83 10.23 -4.90 -3.24
CA ALA A 83 8.95 -4.31 -3.61
C ALA A 83 7.89 -4.54 -2.51
N LEU A 84 7.82 -5.76 -1.96
CA LEU A 84 6.86 -6.09 -0.90
C LEU A 84 7.14 -5.27 0.37
N GLU A 85 8.40 -5.17 0.76
CA GLU A 85 8.86 -4.38 1.92
C GLU A 85 8.53 -2.89 1.78
N LEU A 86 8.77 -2.30 0.60
CA LEU A 86 8.39 -0.91 0.30
C LEU A 86 6.88 -0.69 0.46
N GLY A 87 6.06 -1.68 0.11
CA GLY A 87 4.62 -1.67 0.31
C GLY A 87 4.22 -1.63 1.78
N ILE A 88 4.83 -2.52 2.58
CA ILE A 88 4.61 -2.62 4.03
C ILE A 88 5.02 -1.31 4.72
N GLU A 89 6.19 -0.77 4.39
CA GLU A 89 6.68 0.48 4.96
C GLU A 89 5.76 1.66 4.61
N SER A 90 5.37 1.78 3.34
CA SER A 90 4.48 2.85 2.88
C SER A 90 3.12 2.82 3.58
N ALA A 91 2.57 1.63 3.82
CA ALA A 91 1.34 1.47 4.58
C ALA A 91 1.48 1.88 6.05
N ARG A 92 2.57 1.48 6.72
CA ARG A 92 2.84 1.89 8.11
C ARG A 92 2.97 3.41 8.23
N ASN A 93 3.66 4.04 7.29
CA ASN A 93 3.79 5.49 7.24
C ASN A 93 2.42 6.17 7.03
N ALA A 94 1.59 5.64 6.13
CA ALA A 94 0.23 6.16 5.92
C ALA A 94 -0.64 6.07 7.18
N LEU A 95 -0.55 4.96 7.94
CA LEU A 95 -1.27 4.81 9.22
C LEU A 95 -0.78 5.82 10.26
N LYS A 96 0.55 6.03 10.34
CA LYS A 96 1.14 6.99 11.27
C LYS A 96 0.67 8.43 10.97
N THR A 97 0.77 8.85 9.70
CA THR A 97 0.32 10.18 9.28
C THR A 97 -1.18 10.37 9.56
N LYS A 98 -2.01 9.35 9.32
CA LYS A 98 -3.43 9.42 9.64
C LYS A 98 -3.69 9.61 11.14
N ALA A 99 -2.99 8.85 12.00
CA ALA A 99 -3.12 8.99 13.44
C ALA A 99 -2.64 10.37 13.94
N GLU A 100 -1.58 10.92 13.36
CA GLU A 100 -1.08 12.27 13.68
C GLU A 100 -2.12 13.35 13.33
N LEU A 101 -2.80 13.24 12.19
CA LEU A 101 -3.87 14.16 11.78
C LEU A 101 -5.09 14.08 12.70
N GLU A 102 -5.53 12.86 13.03
CA GLU A 102 -6.66 12.64 13.96
C GLU A 102 -6.36 13.20 15.35
N ASN A 103 -5.13 13.07 15.85
CA ASN A 103 -4.72 13.64 17.13
C ASN A 103 -4.71 15.17 17.13
N TYR A 104 -4.30 15.80 16.02
CA TYR A 104 -4.30 17.25 15.89
C TYR A 104 -5.72 17.83 15.91
N GLU A 105 -6.64 17.23 15.15
CA GLU A 105 -8.06 17.62 15.11
C GLU A 105 -8.70 17.50 16.51
N ASN A 106 -8.50 16.39 17.20
CA ASN A 106 -9.07 16.16 18.54
C ASN A 106 -8.47 17.06 19.64
N SER A 107 -7.30 17.68 19.41
CA SER A 107 -6.64 18.58 20.37
C SER A 107 -6.95 20.06 20.14
N SER A 108 -7.65 20.37 19.05
CA SER A 108 -8.02 21.73 18.63
C SER A 108 -9.49 22.07 18.92
N ASP A 109 -10.25 21.10 19.45
CA ASP A 109 -11.60 21.23 20.02
C ASP A 109 -11.53 21.33 21.56
#